data_AF-A0A933AH79-F1
#
_entry.id   AF-A0A933AH79-F1
#
_cell.length_a   1.000
_cell.length_b   1.000
_cell.length_c   1.000
_cell.angle_alpha   90.00
_cell.angle_beta   90.00
_cell.angle_gamma   90.00
#
_symmetry.space_group_name_H-M   'P 1'
#
loop_
_entity.id
_entity.type
_entity.pdbx_description
1 polymer ?
#
loop_
_entity_poly.entity_id
_entity_poly.type
_entity_poly.pdbx_seq_one_letter_code
_entity_poly.pdbx_strand_id
1 'polypeptide(L)'
;TAFAFFSLFISPVSAQNNDKDFPAWLKRIELSTKVETHQKPTVYFQTVQPLYQDEGKINTFFIQPRINKRVDKTTYNFGTGYRRMASQNLILGLNVFGDYQDLHQHGRVGVGAEALGQILEARVNTYFGVTGKRNVEESSSVTVFERAADGVDYELGAPVPYVPWLKVFGSGFWYDLDKFSDKVGWKGRLEARLSTNIRAEFFTWDDNKGSQEYGGQLRFSVAFNTWKDIRDAFKFSDQPFPTKDLSEQILDPVERNFDIVVEKWTETPAGLTVEAGRT
;
A
#
# COMPACT_ATOMS: atom_id res chain seq x y z
N THR A 1 -6.57 -11.23 30.59
CA THR A 1 -7.33 -10.10 30.00
C THR A 1 -6.33 -9.22 29.27
N ALA A 2 -6.16 -9.20 27.95
CA ALA A 2 -6.92 -9.68 26.82
C ALA A 2 -5.99 -10.43 25.85
N PHE A 3 -6.17 -11.74 25.75
CA PHE A 3 -5.61 -12.58 24.70
C PHE A 3 -6.78 -13.45 24.22
N ALA A 4 -7.75 -12.82 23.57
CA ALA A 4 -8.73 -13.52 22.76
C ALA A 4 -8.11 -13.64 21.37
N PHE A 5 -7.42 -14.76 21.17
CA PHE A 5 -6.91 -15.19 19.89
C PHE A 5 -8.00 -15.06 18.83
N PHE A 6 -7.70 -14.32 17.76
CA PHE A 6 -8.41 -14.41 16.48
C PHE A 6 -8.09 -15.79 15.88
N SER A 7 -8.64 -16.85 16.46
CA SER A 7 -8.77 -18.15 15.84
C SER A 7 -9.97 -18.11 14.89
N LEU A 8 -9.87 -17.30 13.84
CA LEU A 8 -10.61 -17.56 12.61
C LEU A 8 -9.89 -18.72 11.93
N PHE A 9 -10.20 -19.93 12.41
CA PHE A 9 -10.32 -21.04 11.48
C PHE A 9 -11.33 -20.59 10.43
N ILE A 10 -10.83 -20.05 9.31
CA ILE A 10 -11.56 -20.15 8.06
C ILE A 10 -11.50 -21.64 7.74
N SER A 11 -12.38 -22.42 8.39
CA SER A 11 -12.86 -23.63 7.77
C SER A 11 -13.21 -23.25 6.34
N PRO A 12 -12.80 -24.01 5.31
CA PRO A 12 -13.40 -23.82 4.00
C PRO A 12 -14.89 -24.02 4.25
N VAL A 13 -15.63 -22.92 4.36
CA VAL A 13 -17.08 -22.97 4.25
C VAL A 13 -17.23 -23.61 2.90
N SER A 14 -17.65 -24.87 2.93
CA SER A 14 -18.11 -25.58 1.75
C SER A 14 -19.17 -24.67 1.15
N ALA A 15 -18.75 -23.87 0.17
CA ALA A 15 -19.59 -22.97 -0.55
C ALA A 15 -20.45 -23.88 -1.42
N GLN A 16 -21.48 -24.44 -0.81
CA GLN A 16 -22.62 -24.99 -1.51
C GLN A 16 -23.08 -23.93 -2.49
N ASN A 17 -23.03 -24.29 -3.77
CA ASN A 17 -23.52 -23.56 -4.94
C ASN A 17 -24.78 -22.75 -4.64
N ASN A 18 -24.59 -21.50 -4.23
CA ASN A 18 -25.62 -20.50 -4.21
C ASN A 18 -24.92 -19.20 -4.61
N ASP A 19 -25.20 -18.75 -5.82
CA ASP A 19 -24.88 -17.43 -6.34
C ASP A 19 -25.55 -16.36 -5.47
N LYS A 20 -25.04 -16.14 -4.25
CA LYS A 20 -25.43 -15.02 -3.42
C LYS A 20 -24.61 -13.83 -3.88
N ASP A 21 -25.26 -12.95 -4.62
CA ASP A 21 -24.67 -11.68 -5.03
C ASP A 21 -24.29 -10.87 -3.79
N PHE A 22 -22.99 -10.84 -3.47
CA PHE A 22 -22.51 -10.18 -2.27
C PHE A 22 -22.83 -8.67 -2.33
N PRO A 23 -23.18 -8.03 -1.20
CA PRO A 23 -23.34 -6.58 -1.16
C PRO A 23 -22.09 -5.86 -1.67
N ALA A 24 -22.27 -4.76 -2.41
CA ALA A 24 -21.17 -4.06 -3.08
C ALA A 24 -20.04 -3.63 -2.13
N TRP A 25 -20.36 -3.27 -0.88
CA TRP A 25 -19.36 -2.88 0.12
C TRP A 25 -18.43 -4.05 0.49
N LEU A 26 -18.97 -5.27 0.57
CA LEU A 26 -18.23 -6.48 0.94
C LEU A 26 -17.27 -6.91 -0.18
N LYS A 27 -17.64 -6.65 -1.43
CA LYS A 27 -16.76 -6.87 -2.61
C LYS A 27 -15.47 -6.05 -2.57
N ARG A 28 -15.44 -4.95 -1.80
CA ARG A 28 -14.30 -4.01 -1.70
C ARG A 28 -13.48 -4.19 -0.42
N ILE A 29 -13.72 -5.26 0.34
CA ILE A 29 -12.87 -5.61 1.47
C ILE A 29 -11.72 -6.47 0.96
N GLU A 30 -10.49 -6.03 1.20
CA GLU A 30 -9.27 -6.70 0.79
C GLU A 30 -8.49 -7.19 2.02
N LEU A 31 -8.08 -8.46 1.97
CA LEU A 31 -7.12 -9.09 2.87
C LEU A 31 -5.85 -9.38 2.08
N SER A 32 -4.70 -9.11 2.67
CA SER A 32 -3.43 -9.29 1.98
C SER A 32 -2.31 -9.76 2.87
N THR A 33 -1.37 -10.47 2.26
CA THR A 33 -0.13 -10.93 2.89
C THR A 33 1.04 -10.44 2.05
N LYS A 34 2.01 -9.81 2.70
CA LYS A 34 3.25 -9.28 2.13
C LYS A 34 4.46 -9.93 2.81
N VAL A 35 5.41 -10.39 2.01
CA VAL A 35 6.68 -10.98 2.47
C VAL A 35 7.84 -10.30 1.76
N GLU A 36 8.93 -10.06 2.48
CA GLU A 36 10.14 -9.38 1.97
C GLU A 36 11.39 -10.00 2.59
N THR A 37 12.52 -9.94 1.88
CA THR A 37 13.78 -10.62 2.26
C THR A 37 14.23 -10.29 3.68
N HIS A 38 14.34 -9.01 4.03
CA HIS A 38 14.82 -8.60 5.37
C HIS A 38 13.72 -7.99 6.25
N GLN A 39 12.44 -8.19 5.93
CA GLN A 39 11.33 -7.74 6.77
C GLN A 39 10.45 -8.89 7.23
N LYS A 40 9.92 -8.75 8.44
CA LYS A 40 8.92 -9.69 8.96
C LYS A 40 7.66 -9.66 8.08
N PRO A 41 6.97 -10.80 7.90
CA PRO A 41 5.71 -10.85 7.16
C PRO A 41 4.69 -9.83 7.68
N THR A 42 3.98 -9.22 6.76
CA THR A 42 2.94 -8.23 7.06
C THR A 42 1.61 -8.72 6.53
N VAL A 43 0.59 -8.73 7.39
CA VAL A 43 -0.80 -8.95 6.97
C VAL A 43 -1.51 -7.61 7.06
N TYR A 44 -2.37 -7.31 6.10
CA TYR A 44 -3.19 -6.11 6.19
C TYR A 44 -4.61 -6.36 5.70
N PHE A 45 -5.50 -5.55 6.25
CA PHE A 45 -6.91 -5.44 5.91
C PHE A 45 -7.15 -4.01 5.43
N GLN A 46 -7.87 -3.84 4.32
CA GLN A 46 -8.29 -2.53 3.87
C GLN A 46 -9.63 -2.58 3.15
N THR A 47 -10.25 -1.41 3.01
CA THR A 47 -11.40 -1.25 2.14
C THR A 47 -11.47 0.15 1.58
N VAL A 48 -11.97 0.29 0.35
CA VAL A 48 -12.31 1.59 -0.24
C VAL A 48 -13.82 1.66 -0.36
N GLN A 49 -14.43 2.68 0.22
CA GLN A 49 -15.88 2.85 0.17
C GLN A 49 -16.24 4.23 -0.36
N PRO A 50 -17.14 4.33 -1.35
CA PRO A 50 -17.63 5.62 -1.80
C PRO A 50 -18.48 6.25 -0.70
N LEU A 51 -18.21 7.51 -0.37
CA LEU A 51 -19.12 8.37 0.39
C LEU A 51 -20.11 9.06 -0.55
N TYR A 52 -19.64 9.40 -1.75
CA TYR A 52 -20.45 9.97 -2.81
C TYR A 52 -19.93 9.47 -4.16
N GLN A 53 -20.84 9.14 -5.05
CA GLN A 53 -20.52 8.79 -6.43
C GLN A 53 -21.73 9.19 -7.28
N ASP A 54 -21.52 9.98 -8.33
CA ASP A 54 -22.60 10.28 -9.27
C ASP A 54 -22.95 9.04 -10.13
N GLU A 55 -24.12 9.04 -10.76
CA GLU A 55 -24.61 7.91 -11.56
C GLU A 55 -23.65 7.51 -12.69
N GLY A 56 -22.93 8.48 -13.26
CA GLY A 56 -21.92 8.26 -14.31
C GLY A 56 -20.53 7.89 -13.79
N LYS A 57 -20.35 7.82 -12.46
CA LYS A 57 -19.06 7.69 -11.76
C LYS A 57 -18.02 8.75 -12.17
N ILE A 58 -18.48 9.89 -12.68
CA ILE A 58 -17.64 11.00 -13.12
C ILE A 58 -16.92 11.59 -11.92
N ASN A 59 -17.61 11.77 -10.80
CA ASN A 59 -17.06 12.33 -9.57
C ASN A 59 -17.31 11.35 -8.42
N THR A 60 -16.25 10.95 -7.74
CA THR A 60 -16.29 9.99 -6.64
C THR A 60 -15.51 10.52 -5.45
N PHE A 61 -16.16 10.64 -4.30
CA PHE A 61 -15.51 10.82 -3.00
C PHE A 61 -15.52 9.49 -2.27
N PHE A 62 -14.38 9.12 -1.69
CA PHE A 62 -14.22 7.83 -1.01
C PHE A 62 -13.45 7.96 0.29
N ILE A 63 -13.64 6.97 1.16
CA ILE A 63 -12.80 6.73 2.34
C ILE A 63 -12.03 5.42 2.18
N GLN A 64 -10.87 5.36 2.82
CA GLN A 64 -10.00 4.20 2.82
C GLN A 64 -9.38 3.97 4.19
N PRO A 65 -10.06 3.24 5.10
CA PRO A 65 -9.41 2.67 6.27
C PRO A 65 -8.55 1.46 5.89
N ARG A 66 -7.38 1.37 6.51
CA ARG A 66 -6.46 0.24 6.40
C ARG A 66 -5.79 -0.03 7.75
N ILE A 67 -5.62 -1.31 8.07
CA ILE A 67 -4.89 -1.77 9.25
C ILE A 67 -3.86 -2.78 8.77
N ASN A 68 -2.59 -2.56 9.09
CA ASN A 68 -1.53 -3.53 8.83
C ASN A 68 -0.91 -4.02 10.14
N LYS A 69 -0.52 -5.29 10.18
CA LYS A 69 0.15 -5.93 11.31
C LYS A 69 1.42 -6.60 10.82
N ARG A 70 2.54 -6.21 11.42
CA ARG A 70 3.88 -6.81 11.25
C ARG A 70 4.40 -7.18 12.63
N VAL A 71 4.19 -8.43 13.05
CA VAL A 71 4.66 -9.02 14.33
C VAL A 71 4.48 -8.10 15.55
N ASP A 72 5.45 -7.23 15.82
CA ASP A 72 5.55 -6.28 16.94
C ASP A 72 4.89 -4.92 16.69
N LYS A 73 4.45 -4.65 15.47
CA LYS A 73 3.99 -3.33 15.01
C LYS A 73 2.66 -3.42 14.27
N THR A 74 1.75 -2.52 14.58
CA THR A 74 0.46 -2.32 13.93
C THR A 74 0.38 -0.88 13.44
N THR A 75 0.04 -0.70 12.17
CA THR A 75 -0.16 0.64 11.59
C THR A 75 -1.61 0.79 11.17
N TYR A 76 -2.22 1.88 11.59
CA TYR A 76 -3.57 2.30 11.24
C TYR A 76 -3.46 3.45 10.25
N ASN A 77 -4.06 3.29 9.08
CA ASN A 77 -4.14 4.33 8.07
C ASN A 77 -5.62 4.66 7.85
N PHE A 78 -5.97 5.94 7.86
CA PHE A 78 -7.30 6.40 7.49
C PHE A 78 -7.17 7.49 6.45
N GLY A 79 -7.69 7.23 5.25
CA GLY A 79 -7.66 8.19 4.16
C GLY A 79 -9.04 8.57 3.65
N THR A 80 -9.07 9.71 2.99
CA THR A 80 -10.16 10.15 2.13
C THR A 80 -9.57 10.62 0.81
N GLY A 81 -10.36 10.52 -0.26
CA GLY A 81 -9.93 11.00 -1.55
C GLY A 81 -11.08 11.38 -2.46
N TYR A 82 -10.71 12.07 -3.52
CA TYR A 82 -11.57 12.45 -4.61
C TYR A 82 -10.97 11.96 -5.91
N ARG A 83 -11.78 11.29 -6.73
CA ARG A 83 -11.41 10.88 -8.08
C ARG A 83 -12.43 11.40 -9.08
N ARG A 84 -11.93 11.89 -10.20
CA ARG A 84 -12.71 12.35 -11.35
C ARG A 84 -12.37 11.54 -12.58
N MET A 85 -13.37 10.99 -13.24
CA MET A 85 -13.27 10.49 -14.62
C MET A 85 -13.14 11.69 -15.56
N ALA A 86 -11.90 12.07 -15.89
CA ALA A 86 -11.62 13.22 -16.76
C ALA A 86 -11.95 12.92 -18.23
N SER A 87 -11.79 11.65 -18.63
CA SER A 87 -12.25 11.08 -19.90
C SER A 87 -12.46 9.58 -19.72
N GLN A 88 -12.99 8.88 -20.73
CA GLN A 88 -13.15 7.42 -20.69
C GLN A 88 -11.84 6.66 -20.40
N ASN A 89 -10.69 7.29 -20.67
CA ASN A 89 -9.37 6.68 -20.57
C ASN A 89 -8.46 7.36 -19.53
N LEU A 90 -8.99 8.23 -18.66
CA LEU A 90 -8.21 8.92 -17.63
C LEU A 90 -9.00 9.20 -16.35
N ILE A 91 -8.49 8.71 -15.23
CA ILE A 91 -8.89 9.11 -13.87
C ILE A 91 -7.88 10.11 -13.34
N LEU A 92 -8.34 11.22 -12.77
CA LEU A 92 -7.52 12.11 -11.96
C LEU A 92 -7.97 12.02 -10.51
N GLY A 93 -7.02 11.99 -9.58
CA GLY A 93 -7.32 11.81 -8.17
C GLY A 93 -6.46 12.65 -7.25
N LEU A 94 -7.03 13.02 -6.10
CA LEU A 94 -6.31 13.56 -4.96
C LEU A 94 -6.72 12.79 -3.70
N ASN A 95 -5.76 12.58 -2.80
CA ASN A 95 -6.00 11.85 -1.55
C ASN A 95 -5.26 12.48 -0.38
N VAL A 96 -5.80 12.27 0.83
CA VAL A 96 -5.20 12.69 2.10
C VAL A 96 -5.35 11.54 3.09
N PHE A 97 -4.29 11.27 3.85
CA PHE A 97 -4.23 10.19 4.83
C PHE A 97 -3.66 10.66 6.17
N GLY A 98 -4.25 10.15 7.25
CA GLY A 98 -3.62 10.10 8.57
C GLY A 98 -3.13 8.69 8.86
N ASP A 99 -1.87 8.57 9.24
CA ASP A 99 -1.23 7.31 9.60
C ASP A 99 -0.79 7.34 11.06
N TYR A 100 -1.01 6.23 11.77
CA TYR A 100 -0.59 6.06 13.15
C TYR A 100 0.02 4.67 13.34
N GLN A 101 1.23 4.62 13.89
CA GLN A 101 1.93 3.39 14.23
C GLN A 101 1.92 3.20 15.75
N ASP A 102 1.47 2.04 16.22
CA ASP A 102 1.39 1.74 17.66
C ASP A 102 2.78 1.66 18.32
N LEU A 103 3.74 1.02 17.64
CA LEU A 103 5.11 0.89 18.08
C LEU A 103 5.77 2.27 18.08
N HIS A 104 6.16 2.70 19.28
CA HIS A 104 6.74 4.01 19.58
C HIS A 104 5.84 5.22 19.24
N GLN A 105 4.56 5.00 18.92
CA GLN A 105 3.52 6.05 18.80
C GLN A 105 3.88 7.18 17.83
N HIS A 106 4.26 6.81 16.60
CA HIS A 106 4.53 7.76 15.53
C HIS A 106 3.28 8.07 14.71
N GLY A 107 3.10 9.34 14.36
CA GLY A 107 2.01 9.83 13.54
C GLY A 107 2.54 10.55 12.30
N ARG A 108 1.83 10.38 11.18
CA ARG A 108 2.18 10.97 9.88
C ARG A 108 0.94 11.41 9.13
N VAL A 109 1.02 12.53 8.42
CA VAL A 109 0.00 12.95 7.45
C VAL A 109 0.59 12.79 6.05
N GLY A 110 -0.20 12.26 5.12
CA GLY A 110 0.17 12.13 3.71
C GLY A 110 -0.83 12.82 2.80
N VAL A 111 -0.34 13.40 1.71
CA VAL A 111 -1.15 13.92 0.61
C VAL A 111 -0.66 13.31 -0.70
N GLY A 112 -1.56 13.03 -1.62
CA GLY A 112 -1.19 12.38 -2.88
C GLY A 112 -2.04 12.83 -4.05
N ALA A 113 -1.47 12.71 -5.25
CA ALA A 113 -2.12 12.95 -6.52
C ALA A 113 -1.92 11.75 -7.45
N GLU A 114 -2.95 11.43 -8.24
CA GLU A 114 -2.98 10.28 -9.14
C GLU A 114 -3.49 10.68 -10.53
N ALA A 115 -2.87 10.17 -11.57
CA ALA A 115 -3.36 10.21 -12.95
C ALA A 115 -3.33 8.77 -13.50
N LEU A 116 -4.50 8.13 -13.56
CA LEU A 116 -4.63 6.71 -13.90
C LEU A 116 -5.24 6.60 -15.29
N GLY A 117 -4.40 6.43 -16.29
CA GLY A 117 -4.80 6.23 -17.67
C GLY A 117 -4.89 4.76 -18.07
N GLN A 118 -5.41 4.51 -19.27
CA GLN A 118 -5.45 3.15 -19.84
C GLN A 118 -4.05 2.56 -20.07
N ILE A 119 -3.08 3.39 -20.48
CA ILE A 119 -1.72 2.98 -20.86
C ILE A 119 -0.67 3.49 -19.88
N LEU A 120 -0.90 4.65 -19.27
CA LEU A 120 0.05 5.26 -18.33
C LEU A 120 -0.65 5.55 -17.01
N GLU A 121 -0.05 5.10 -15.93
CA GLU A 121 -0.41 5.48 -14.56
C GLU A 121 0.73 6.28 -13.94
N ALA A 122 0.38 7.37 -13.27
CA ALA A 122 1.30 8.22 -12.55
C ALA A 122 0.75 8.54 -11.16
N ARG A 123 1.63 8.49 -10.15
CA ARG A 123 1.29 8.81 -8.76
C ARG A 123 2.43 9.59 -8.13
N VAL A 124 2.07 10.50 -7.22
CA VAL A 124 3.01 11.19 -6.34
C VAL A 124 2.39 11.30 -4.96
N ASN A 125 3.15 10.98 -3.92
CA ASN A 125 2.71 11.10 -2.53
C ASN A 125 3.78 11.82 -1.71
N THR A 126 3.35 12.74 -0.86
CA THR A 126 4.21 13.46 0.08
C THR A 126 3.76 13.15 1.50
N TYR A 127 4.72 13.03 2.41
CA TYR A 127 4.52 12.59 3.77
C TYR A 127 5.18 13.55 4.76
N PHE A 128 4.47 13.83 5.84
CA PHE A 128 4.88 14.74 6.91
C PHE A 128 4.72 14.04 8.26
N GLY A 129 5.82 13.81 8.97
CA GLY A 129 5.82 13.36 10.35
C GLY A 129 5.21 14.44 11.25
N VAL A 130 4.13 14.10 11.96
CA VAL A 130 3.44 15.06 12.84
C VAL A 130 3.76 14.86 14.31
N THR A 131 4.38 13.73 14.66
CA THR A 131 4.88 13.46 16.00
C THR A 131 6.36 13.81 16.09
N GLY A 132 6.75 14.44 17.20
CA GLY A 132 8.15 14.73 17.48
C GLY A 132 8.97 13.47 17.84
N LYS A 133 10.25 13.71 18.14
CA LYS A 133 11.20 12.68 18.58
C LYS A 133 10.63 11.84 19.73
N ARG A 134 10.84 10.52 19.66
CA ARG A 134 10.50 9.53 20.69
C ARG A 134 11.76 8.97 21.30
N ASN A 135 11.83 8.92 22.63
CA ASN A 135 12.79 8.08 23.33
C ASN A 135 12.21 6.67 23.38
N VAL A 136 12.88 5.71 22.75
CA VAL A 136 12.37 4.34 22.59
C VAL A 136 13.12 3.34 23.45
N GLU A 137 14.33 3.69 23.89
CA GLU A 137 15.14 2.89 24.80
C GLU A 137 16.08 3.80 25.57
N GLU A 138 16.18 3.61 26.89
CA GLU A 138 17.08 4.37 27.75
C GLU A 138 17.83 3.43 28.68
N SER A 139 19.16 3.55 28.66
CA SER A 139 20.07 2.81 29.53
C SER A 139 21.09 3.76 30.15
N SER A 140 21.86 3.28 31.13
CA SER A 140 22.94 4.07 31.76
C SER A 140 24.03 4.52 30.78
N SER A 141 24.12 3.89 29.62
CA SER A 141 25.23 4.06 28.67
C SER A 141 24.81 4.69 27.35
N VAL A 142 23.53 4.58 26.98
CA VAL A 142 22.98 5.07 25.70
C VAL A 142 21.48 5.36 25.79
N THR A 143 21.03 6.34 25.00
CA THR A 143 19.62 6.61 24.74
C THR A 143 19.34 6.44 23.25
N VAL A 144 18.27 5.73 22.90
CA VAL A 144 17.85 5.49 21.51
C VAL A 144 16.64 6.35 21.21
N PHE A 145 16.74 7.08 20.11
CA PHE A 145 15.70 7.97 19.64
C PHE A 145 15.16 7.54 18.28
N GLU A 146 13.88 7.86 18.06
CA GLU A 146 13.21 7.67 16.79
C GLU A 146 12.43 8.94 16.38
N ARG A 147 12.37 9.23 15.07
CA ARG A 147 11.56 10.30 14.49
C ARG A 147 10.90 9.83 13.21
N ALA A 148 9.63 10.15 12.99
CA ALA A 148 8.98 9.94 11.70
C ALA A 148 9.62 10.88 10.65
N ALA A 149 10.14 10.31 9.57
CA ALA A 149 10.79 11.07 8.49
C ALA A 149 9.75 11.67 7.55
N ASP A 150 10.01 12.90 7.11
CA ASP A 150 9.28 13.53 6.01
C ASP A 150 9.79 12.94 4.69
N GLY A 151 8.97 12.95 3.65
CA GLY A 151 9.44 12.44 2.38
C GLY A 151 8.45 12.52 1.25
N VAL A 152 8.89 12.07 0.09
CA VAL A 152 8.11 12.01 -1.14
C VAL A 152 8.42 10.72 -1.89
N ASP A 153 7.40 10.14 -2.50
CA ASP A 153 7.54 9.10 -3.50
C ASP A 153 6.77 9.43 -4.77
N TYR A 154 7.20 8.84 -5.87
CA TYR A 154 6.51 8.89 -7.14
C TYR A 154 6.57 7.53 -7.83
N GLU A 155 5.53 7.20 -8.60
CA GLU A 155 5.43 5.96 -9.35
C GLU A 155 4.91 6.23 -10.75
N LEU A 156 5.52 5.58 -11.75
CA LEU A 156 5.02 5.49 -13.11
C LEU A 156 4.83 4.02 -13.47
N GLY A 157 3.76 3.70 -14.20
CA GLY A 157 3.55 2.34 -14.68
C GLY A 157 2.71 2.25 -15.93
N ALA A 158 2.80 1.07 -16.56
CA ALA A 158 2.11 0.75 -17.79
C ALA A 158 1.74 -0.74 -17.84
N PRO A 159 0.65 -1.10 -18.53
CA PRO A 159 0.38 -2.49 -18.86
C PRO A 159 1.44 -3.06 -19.81
N VAL A 160 1.63 -4.37 -19.78
CA VAL A 160 2.52 -5.05 -20.72
C VAL A 160 1.77 -5.29 -22.05
N PRO A 161 2.37 -5.00 -23.22
CA PRO A 161 1.74 -5.25 -24.52
C PRO A 161 1.28 -6.71 -24.65
N TYR A 162 0.07 -6.93 -25.19
CA TYR A 162 -0.54 -8.26 -25.36
C TYR A 162 -0.81 -9.06 -24.07
N VAL A 163 -0.44 -8.53 -22.90
CA VAL A 163 -0.60 -9.20 -21.59
C VAL A 163 -1.46 -8.32 -20.66
N PRO A 164 -2.79 -8.26 -20.88
CA PRO A 164 -3.66 -7.29 -20.20
C PRO A 164 -3.77 -7.49 -18.68
N TRP A 165 -3.41 -8.67 -18.18
CA TRP A 165 -3.39 -9.01 -16.76
C TRP A 165 -2.10 -8.57 -16.05
N LEU A 166 -1.08 -8.08 -16.77
CA LEU A 166 0.22 -7.72 -16.20
C LEU A 166 0.51 -6.22 -16.38
N LYS A 167 0.99 -5.59 -15.31
CA LYS A 167 1.50 -4.21 -15.30
C LYS A 167 2.90 -4.16 -14.71
N VAL A 168 3.71 -3.22 -15.19
CA VAL A 168 5.03 -2.91 -14.67
C VAL A 168 5.06 -1.46 -14.17
N PHE A 169 5.75 -1.25 -13.06
CA PHE A 169 5.90 0.04 -12.41
C PHE A 169 7.35 0.29 -12.04
N GLY A 170 7.77 1.55 -12.18
CA GLY A 170 9.02 2.09 -11.66
C GLY A 170 8.73 3.27 -10.74
N SER A 171 9.44 3.33 -9.62
CA SER A 171 9.23 4.33 -8.58
C SER A 171 10.55 4.86 -8.05
N GLY A 172 10.52 6.07 -7.51
CA GLY A 172 11.60 6.66 -6.72
C GLY A 172 11.06 7.25 -5.43
N PHE A 173 11.91 7.33 -4.41
CA PHE A 173 11.57 7.95 -3.14
C PHE A 173 12.75 8.69 -2.53
N TRP A 174 12.43 9.71 -1.76
CA TRP A 174 13.37 10.51 -0.97
C TRP A 174 12.74 10.80 0.39
N TYR A 175 13.50 10.60 1.47
CA TYR A 175 13.08 10.92 2.84
C TYR A 175 14.17 11.72 3.55
N ASP A 176 13.71 12.77 4.24
CA ASP A 176 14.54 13.71 4.99
C ASP A 176 14.85 13.15 6.39
N LEU A 177 16.14 12.94 6.64
CA LEU A 177 16.67 12.42 7.90
C LEU A 177 17.45 13.54 8.61
N ASP A 178 17.14 13.83 9.87
CA ASP A 178 17.71 14.98 10.59
C ASP A 178 19.18 14.76 11.01
N LYS A 179 19.54 13.51 11.32
CA LYS A 179 20.83 13.14 11.93
C LYS A 179 21.82 12.56 10.93
N PHE A 180 21.34 11.99 9.83
CA PHE A 180 22.15 11.32 8.83
C PHE A 180 21.81 11.81 7.44
N SER A 181 22.56 11.34 6.44
CA SER A 181 22.24 11.64 5.04
C SER A 181 20.83 11.15 4.70
N ASP A 182 20.12 11.91 3.88
CA ASP A 182 18.80 11.57 3.36
C ASP A 182 18.75 10.15 2.81
N LYS A 183 17.57 9.54 2.93
CA LYS A 183 17.31 8.21 2.39
C LYS A 183 16.73 8.34 0.99
N VAL A 184 17.43 7.80 0.00
CA VAL A 184 17.04 7.87 -1.42
C VAL A 184 17.07 6.48 -2.02
N GLY A 185 16.07 6.15 -2.82
CA GLY A 185 16.01 4.84 -3.44
C GLY A 185 15.03 4.74 -4.60
N TRP A 186 15.01 3.55 -5.19
CA TRP A 186 14.16 3.20 -6.33
C TRP A 186 13.43 1.89 -6.06
N LYS A 187 12.31 1.68 -6.76
CA LYS A 187 11.53 0.44 -6.69
C LYS A 187 11.02 0.04 -8.07
N GLY A 188 11.13 -1.25 -8.38
CA GLY A 188 10.43 -1.90 -9.48
C GLY A 188 9.30 -2.78 -8.96
N ARG A 189 8.14 -2.75 -9.59
CA ARG A 189 6.99 -3.58 -9.22
C ARG A 189 6.33 -4.19 -10.44
N LEU A 190 6.00 -5.47 -10.35
CA LEU A 190 5.15 -6.20 -11.28
C LEU A 190 3.83 -6.50 -10.58
N GLU A 191 2.71 -6.16 -11.21
CA GLU A 191 1.36 -6.43 -10.71
C GLU A 191 0.65 -7.37 -11.70
N ALA A 192 0.27 -8.55 -11.23
CA ALA A 192 -0.49 -9.54 -11.98
C ALA A 192 -1.92 -9.65 -11.41
N ARG A 193 -2.92 -9.36 -12.25
CA ARG A 193 -4.34 -9.49 -11.93
C ARG A 193 -4.81 -10.90 -12.29
N LEU A 194 -4.75 -11.79 -11.32
CA LEU A 194 -5.02 -13.22 -11.49
C LEU A 194 -6.52 -13.55 -11.55
N SER A 195 -7.37 -12.65 -11.07
CA SER A 195 -8.82 -12.63 -11.28
C SER A 195 -9.37 -11.25 -10.90
N THR A 196 -10.70 -11.11 -10.92
CA THR A 196 -11.41 -9.93 -10.38
C THR A 196 -11.14 -9.71 -8.88
N ASN A 197 -10.80 -10.77 -8.14
CA ASN A 197 -10.63 -10.73 -6.68
C ASN A 197 -9.22 -11.05 -6.20
N ILE A 198 -8.32 -11.51 -7.07
CA ILE A 198 -6.94 -11.86 -6.70
C ILE A 198 -5.95 -11.00 -7.49
N ARG A 199 -5.07 -10.33 -6.75
CA ARG A 199 -3.90 -9.64 -7.30
C ARG A 199 -2.64 -10.19 -6.66
N ALA A 200 -1.65 -10.47 -7.47
CA ALA A 200 -0.32 -10.87 -7.04
C ALA A 200 0.68 -9.79 -7.46
N GLU A 201 1.63 -9.50 -6.59
CA GLU A 201 2.70 -8.57 -6.88
C GLU A 201 4.03 -9.16 -6.54
N PHE A 202 5.01 -8.81 -7.36
CA PHE A 202 6.42 -8.99 -7.08
C PHE A 202 7.07 -7.62 -7.16
N PHE A 203 7.96 -7.31 -6.23
CA PHE A 203 8.68 -6.05 -6.25
C PHE A 203 10.11 -6.22 -5.77
N THR A 204 10.95 -5.31 -6.21
CA THR A 204 12.30 -5.15 -5.73
C THR A 204 12.60 -3.68 -5.54
N TRP A 205 13.41 -3.34 -4.56
CA TRP A 205 13.76 -1.97 -4.27
C TRP A 205 15.12 -1.89 -3.58
N ASP A 206 15.80 -0.76 -3.75
CA ASP A 206 17.08 -0.50 -3.13
C ASP A 206 17.17 0.96 -2.69
N ASP A 207 17.98 1.22 -1.66
CA ASP A 207 18.24 2.54 -1.12
C ASP A 207 19.72 2.72 -0.76
N ASN A 208 20.12 3.96 -0.49
CA ASN A 208 21.46 4.28 -0.01
C ASN A 208 21.71 3.93 1.48
N LYS A 209 20.80 3.21 2.14
CA LYS A 209 20.82 2.91 3.58
C LYS A 209 20.94 1.42 3.90
N GLY A 210 20.73 0.54 2.92
CA GLY A 210 20.87 -0.89 3.09
C GLY A 210 21.17 -1.59 1.78
N SER A 211 20.67 -2.83 1.66
CA SER A 211 20.87 -3.67 0.48
C SER A 211 19.57 -3.85 -0.29
N GLN A 212 19.71 -4.31 -1.54
CA GLN A 212 18.60 -4.69 -2.41
C GLN A 212 17.62 -5.64 -1.68
N GLU A 213 16.34 -5.29 -1.74
CA GLU A 213 15.24 -6.07 -1.22
C GLU A 213 14.42 -6.71 -2.34
N TYR A 214 13.85 -7.87 -2.03
CA TYR A 214 12.87 -8.54 -2.87
C TYR A 214 11.67 -8.90 -2.05
N GLY A 215 10.49 -8.82 -2.65
CA GLY A 215 9.27 -9.16 -1.95
C GLY A 215 8.13 -9.52 -2.87
N GLY A 216 7.10 -10.10 -2.26
CA GLY A 216 5.88 -10.47 -2.92
C GLY A 216 4.68 -10.16 -2.06
N GLN A 217 3.54 -9.93 -2.71
CA GLN A 217 2.29 -9.62 -2.06
C GLN A 217 1.14 -10.31 -2.76
N LEU A 218 0.25 -10.91 -1.97
CA LEU A 218 -1.00 -11.49 -2.46
C LEU A 218 -2.16 -10.73 -1.83
N ARG A 219 -3.08 -10.24 -2.67
CA ARG A 219 -4.26 -9.49 -2.29
C ARG A 219 -5.51 -10.26 -2.68
N PHE A 220 -6.43 -10.43 -1.74
CA PHE A 220 -7.68 -11.17 -1.88
C PHE A 220 -8.87 -10.30 -1.50
N SER A 221 -9.84 -10.15 -2.39
CA SER A 221 -11.13 -9.53 -2.06
C SER A 221 -12.09 -10.56 -1.45
N VAL A 222 -12.83 -10.16 -0.42
CA VAL A 222 -13.71 -11.07 0.37
C VAL A 222 -14.83 -11.70 -0.47
N ALA A 223 -15.32 -11.02 -1.50
CA ALA A 223 -16.31 -11.57 -2.43
C ALA A 223 -15.68 -12.45 -3.51
N PHE A 224 -14.96 -13.49 -3.11
CA PHE A 224 -14.31 -14.42 -4.01
C PHE A 224 -15.36 -15.34 -4.67
N ASN A 225 -15.77 -15.01 -5.89
CA ASN A 225 -16.66 -15.85 -6.68
C ASN A 225 -15.82 -16.77 -7.59
N THR A 226 -15.64 -18.02 -7.18
CA THR A 226 -15.24 -19.18 -8.00
C THR A 226 -13.78 -19.23 -8.51
N TRP A 227 -13.15 -20.40 -8.34
CA TRP A 227 -11.87 -20.79 -8.92
C TRP A 227 -11.84 -20.86 -10.47
N LYS A 228 -12.99 -20.71 -11.12
CA LYS A 228 -13.13 -20.77 -12.59
C LYS A 228 -12.53 -19.53 -13.26
N ASP A 229 -12.64 -18.37 -12.62
CA ASP A 229 -12.15 -17.08 -13.13
C ASP A 229 -10.63 -17.01 -13.24
N ILE A 230 -9.90 -17.77 -12.41
CA ILE A 230 -8.43 -17.79 -12.42
C ILE A 230 -7.89 -18.41 -13.72
N ARG A 231 -8.58 -19.42 -14.29
CA ARG A 231 -8.15 -20.07 -15.54
C ARG A 231 -8.28 -19.15 -16.74
N ASP A 232 -9.25 -18.24 -16.72
CA ASP A 232 -9.52 -17.30 -17.80
C ASP A 232 -8.70 -15.99 -17.70
N ALA A 233 -8.09 -15.71 -16.55
CA ALA A 233 -7.36 -14.47 -16.31
C ALA A 233 -6.04 -14.35 -17.08
N PHE A 234 -5.40 -15.46 -17.43
CA PHE A 234 -4.09 -15.47 -18.11
C PHE A 234 -4.15 -15.41 -19.64
N LYS A 235 -5.27 -14.94 -20.21
CA LYS A 235 -5.42 -14.82 -21.65
C LYS A 235 -4.56 -13.68 -22.20
N PHE A 236 -3.82 -13.98 -23.26
CA PHE A 236 -3.15 -12.98 -24.08
C PHE A 236 -4.18 -12.27 -24.97
N SER A 237 -3.90 -11.01 -25.31
CA SER A 237 -4.71 -10.24 -26.25
C SER A 237 -4.07 -10.25 -27.63
N ASP A 238 -4.88 -10.16 -28.68
CA ASP A 238 -4.41 -9.98 -30.06
C ASP A 238 -3.98 -8.53 -30.35
N GLN A 239 -4.36 -7.59 -29.48
CA GLN A 239 -4.04 -6.16 -29.61
C GLN A 239 -3.10 -5.71 -28.49
N PRO A 240 -2.12 -4.82 -28.78
CA PRO A 240 -1.36 -4.18 -27.72
C PRO A 240 -2.30 -3.23 -26.95
N PHE A 241 -2.32 -3.36 -25.62
CA PHE A 241 -3.10 -2.51 -24.71
C PHE A 241 -4.62 -2.49 -25.01
N PRO A 242 -5.31 -3.64 -24.92
CA PRO A 242 -6.75 -3.68 -25.18
C PRO A 242 -7.51 -2.67 -24.31
N THR A 243 -8.57 -2.08 -24.88
CA THR A 243 -9.42 -1.12 -24.19
C THR A 243 -10.00 -1.71 -22.92
N LYS A 244 -9.93 -0.94 -21.83
CA LYS A 244 -10.45 -1.30 -20.51
C LYS A 244 -11.39 -0.20 -20.04
N ASP A 245 -12.48 -0.60 -19.42
CA ASP A 245 -13.33 0.35 -18.71
C ASP A 245 -12.63 0.79 -17.41
N LEU A 246 -12.24 2.07 -17.35
CA LEU A 246 -11.65 2.64 -16.13
C LEU A 246 -12.68 2.89 -15.04
N SER A 247 -13.98 2.87 -15.35
CA SER A 247 -15.05 3.03 -14.35
C SER A 247 -15.06 1.93 -13.29
N GLU A 248 -14.49 0.77 -13.61
CA GLU A 248 -14.31 -0.35 -12.68
C GLU A 248 -13.14 -0.13 -11.70
N GLN A 249 -12.19 0.74 -12.06
CA GLN A 249 -10.98 1.03 -11.28
C GLN A 249 -11.10 2.31 -10.43
N ILE A 250 -12.24 3.03 -10.53
CA ILE A 250 -12.48 4.28 -9.79
C ILE A 250 -12.35 4.12 -8.27
N LEU A 251 -12.59 2.90 -7.75
CA LEU A 251 -12.50 2.54 -6.33
C LEU A 251 -11.32 1.59 -6.02
N ASP A 252 -10.35 1.44 -6.92
CA ASP A 252 -9.11 0.73 -6.59
C ASP A 252 -8.40 1.42 -5.40
N PRO A 253 -7.77 0.69 -4.47
CA PRO A 253 -7.02 1.29 -3.38
C PRO A 253 -5.99 2.32 -3.85
N VAL A 254 -5.83 3.41 -3.09
CA VAL A 254 -4.70 4.35 -3.30
C VAL A 254 -3.39 3.60 -3.12
N GLU A 255 -2.45 3.79 -4.04
CA GLU A 255 -1.10 3.22 -3.95
C GLU A 255 -0.13 4.28 -3.41
N ARG A 256 0.41 4.00 -2.22
CA ARG A 256 1.34 4.84 -1.47
C ARG A 256 2.15 3.98 -0.49
N ASN A 257 3.22 4.53 0.09
CA ASN A 257 3.88 3.89 1.22
C ASN A 257 3.02 4.06 2.50
N PHE A 258 2.31 3.01 2.90
CA PHE A 258 1.48 3.03 4.11
C PHE A 258 2.24 2.85 5.43
N ASP A 259 3.51 2.44 5.36
CA ASP A 259 4.35 2.35 6.55
C ASP A 259 5.04 3.69 6.79
N ILE A 260 5.13 4.08 8.06
CA ILE A 260 5.87 5.28 8.47
C ILE A 260 7.36 4.94 8.41
N VAL A 261 8.11 5.70 7.62
CA VAL A 261 9.58 5.66 7.62
C VAL A 261 10.06 6.37 8.86
N VAL A 262 10.94 5.74 9.62
CA VAL A 262 11.40 6.22 10.92
C VAL A 262 12.91 6.31 10.89
N GLU A 263 13.42 7.51 11.15
CA GLU A 263 14.83 7.73 11.47
C GLU A 263 15.11 7.23 12.88
N LYS A 264 16.19 6.47 13.08
CA LYS A 264 16.57 5.90 14.37
C LYS A 264 18.05 6.09 14.65
N TRP A 265 18.37 6.59 15.85
CA TRP A 265 19.75 6.85 16.26
C TRP A 265 19.98 6.64 17.74
N THR A 266 21.23 6.42 18.10
CA THR A 266 21.68 6.26 19.48
C THR A 266 22.55 7.47 19.87
N GLU A 267 22.25 8.08 21.01
CA GLU A 267 23.07 9.12 21.64
C GLU A 267 23.76 8.57 22.90
N THR A 268 25.05 8.83 23.04
CA THR A 268 25.81 8.51 24.28
C THR A 268 25.82 9.71 25.24
N PRO A 269 26.08 9.52 26.54
CA PRO A 269 26.26 10.62 27.50
C PRO A 269 27.36 11.62 27.11
N ALA A 270 28.30 11.21 26.26
CA ALA A 270 29.36 12.07 25.71
C ALA A 270 28.92 12.87 24.46
N GLY A 271 27.66 12.76 24.03
CA GLY A 271 27.10 13.48 22.88
C GLY A 271 27.37 12.84 21.51
N LEU A 272 27.96 11.64 21.47
CA LEU A 272 28.18 10.90 20.22
C LEU A 272 26.85 10.34 19.69
N THR A 273 26.55 10.59 18.41
CA THR A 273 25.35 10.11 17.71
C THR A 273 25.74 9.04 16.68
N VAL A 274 25.06 7.90 16.69
CA VAL A 274 25.28 6.78 15.74
C VAL A 274 23.96 6.32 15.14
N GLU A 275 23.92 6.03 13.85
CA GLU A 275 22.74 5.51 13.16
C GLU A 275 22.43 4.10 13.66
N ALA A 276 21.18 3.86 14.06
CA ALA A 276 20.78 2.63 14.73
C ALA A 276 19.78 1.84 13.87
N GLY A 277 20.27 0.79 13.21
CA GLY A 277 19.48 -0.07 12.34
C GLY A 277 19.31 0.48 10.92
N ARG A 278 18.53 -0.23 10.09
CA ARG A 278 18.16 0.23 8.75
C ARG A 278 16.99 1.22 8.88
N THR A 279 17.31 2.51 8.74
CA THR A 279 16.38 3.64 8.60
C THR A 279 15.74 3.64 7.22
#